data_AF-A0A9Q4IMS3-F1
#
_entry.id   AF-A0A9Q4IMS3-F1
#
_cell.length_a   1.000
_cell.length_b   1.000
_cell.length_c   1.000
_cell.angle_alpha   90.00
_cell.angle_beta   90.00
_cell.angle_gamma   90.00
#
_symmetry.space_group_name_H-M   'P 1'
#
loop_
_entity.id
_entity.type
_entity.pdbx_description
1 polymer ?
#
loop_
_entity_poly.entity_id
_entity_poly.type
_entity_poly.pdbx_seq_one_letter_code
_entity_poly.pdbx_strand_id
1 'polypeptide(L)'
;MKQKQYILHSLTIEVIAVLLASMIAFQICNMLSIRMSLLPFVIAVGYVILKLLYHLCISIARYIIETPLSHLALADEVTDKKTSAVASLHTQDCVEVQKRRMELFHYEYQHEQQQYKQQKERKEDEKLNAILKYTRDTFKRFDLDETEIFQICESVRYFVTNRQVLSMTEIHIKKHSSLTQISLKNFAWNIAFQYNIGGDITTSFVMATFAEWFTNSTFDTVRKNLRTTTGRHKIEIDENILSKYGI
;
A
#
# COMPACT_ATOMS: atom_id res chain seq x y z
N MET A 1 5.96 -18.07 -19.52
CA MET A 1 6.23 -16.92 -18.62
C MET A 1 6.97 -17.31 -17.34
N LYS A 2 6.64 -18.43 -16.66
CA LYS A 2 7.28 -18.85 -15.39
C LYS A 2 8.81 -19.07 -15.46
N GLN A 3 9.35 -19.55 -16.58
CA GLN A 3 10.79 -19.84 -16.72
C GLN A 3 11.66 -18.56 -16.77
N LYS A 4 11.18 -17.49 -17.43
CA LYS A 4 11.89 -16.19 -17.46
C LYS A 4 11.95 -15.54 -16.07
N GLN A 5 10.90 -15.73 -15.27
CA GLN A 5 10.81 -15.19 -13.92
C GLN A 5 11.78 -15.90 -12.95
N TYR A 6 11.93 -17.23 -13.08
CA TYR A 6 12.92 -18.00 -12.31
C TYR A 6 14.36 -17.57 -12.62
N ILE A 7 14.69 -17.36 -13.91
CA ILE A 7 16.01 -16.87 -14.33
C ILE A 7 16.29 -15.47 -13.77
N LEU A 8 15.30 -14.57 -13.83
CA LEU A 8 15.42 -13.22 -13.28
C LEU A 8 15.65 -13.25 -11.76
N HIS A 9 14.88 -14.04 -11.01
CA HIS A 9 15.06 -14.20 -9.57
C HIS A 9 16.42 -14.80 -9.21
N SER A 10 16.89 -15.79 -9.97
CA SER A 10 18.22 -16.40 -9.79
C SER A 10 19.34 -15.36 -9.98
N LEU A 11 19.24 -14.54 -11.04
CA LEU A 11 20.20 -13.46 -11.31
C LEU A 11 20.19 -12.40 -10.21
N THR A 12 19.01 -12.01 -9.72
CA THR A 12 18.90 -11.02 -8.63
C THR A 12 19.55 -11.51 -7.34
N ILE A 13 19.36 -12.79 -6.98
CA ILE A 13 20.00 -13.40 -5.80
C ILE A 13 21.53 -13.41 -5.96
N GLU A 14 22.02 -13.74 -7.16
CA GLU A 14 23.46 -13.80 -7.44
C GLU A 14 24.12 -12.41 -7.37
N VAL A 15 23.48 -11.37 -7.91
CA VAL A 15 23.96 -9.98 -7.81
C VAL A 15 24.01 -9.51 -6.36
N ILE A 16 22.98 -9.78 -5.56
CA ILE A 16 22.95 -9.41 -4.13
C ILE A 16 24.07 -10.13 -3.36
N ALA A 17 24.30 -11.41 -3.64
CA ALA A 17 25.38 -12.17 -2.98
C ALA A 17 26.77 -11.60 -3.29
N VAL A 18 27.02 -11.18 -4.54
CA VAL A 18 28.30 -10.55 -4.93
C VAL A 18 28.48 -9.21 -4.24
N LEU A 19 27.43 -8.38 -4.14
CA LEU A 19 27.48 -7.10 -3.44
C LEU A 19 27.79 -7.27 -1.95
N LEU A 20 27.14 -8.23 -1.28
CA LEU A 20 27.39 -8.53 0.13
C LEU A 20 28.82 -9.04 0.36
N ALA A 21 29.31 -9.95 -0.50
CA ALA A 21 30.69 -10.43 -0.44
C ALA A 21 31.70 -9.28 -0.63
N SER A 22 31.41 -8.33 -1.53
CA SER A 22 32.25 -7.15 -1.75
C SER A 22 32.28 -6.22 -0.54
N MET A 23 31.13 -5.97 0.11
CA MET A 23 31.08 -5.13 1.32
C MET A 23 31.87 -5.73 2.48
N ILE A 24 31.72 -7.04 2.69
CA ILE A 24 32.43 -7.78 3.75
C ILE A 24 33.94 -7.83 3.46
N ALA A 25 34.33 -8.13 2.22
CA ALA A 25 35.74 -8.16 1.83
C ALA A 25 36.41 -6.79 2.00
N PHE A 26 35.70 -5.70 1.64
CA PHE A 26 36.21 -4.34 1.83
C PHE A 26 36.45 -4.00 3.31
N GLN A 27 35.50 -4.37 4.19
CA GLN A 27 35.65 -4.17 5.64
C GLN A 27 36.82 -4.98 6.22
N ILE A 28 37.00 -6.23 5.79
CA ILE A 28 38.11 -7.10 6.23
C ILE A 28 39.46 -6.55 5.76
N CYS A 29 39.55 -6.12 4.50
CA CYS A 29 40.78 -5.51 3.96
C CYS A 29 41.16 -4.22 4.70
N ASN A 30 40.16 -3.40 5.08
CA ASN A 30 40.38 -2.19 5.84
C ASN A 30 40.83 -2.49 7.29
N MET A 31 40.27 -3.51 7.93
CA MET A 31 40.61 -3.90 9.30
C MET A 31 41.99 -4.57 9.41
N LEU A 32 42.38 -5.37 8.43
CA LEU A 32 43.65 -6.11 8.42
C LEU A 32 44.79 -5.38 7.69
N SER A 33 44.56 -4.13 7.23
CA SER A 33 45.52 -3.35 6.45
C SER A 33 46.12 -4.11 5.25
N ILE A 34 45.30 -4.93 4.59
CA ILE A 34 45.71 -5.73 3.44
C ILE A 34 45.90 -4.80 2.24
N ARG A 35 46.98 -4.98 1.47
CA ARG A 35 47.23 -4.19 0.24
C ARG A 35 46.02 -4.27 -0.69
N MET A 36 45.53 -3.11 -1.14
CA MET A 36 44.38 -2.97 -2.05
C MET A 36 44.51 -3.80 -3.34
N SER A 37 45.73 -4.16 -3.76
CA SER A 37 45.98 -5.05 -4.90
C SER A 37 45.47 -6.49 -4.69
N LEU A 38 45.20 -6.91 -3.45
CA LEU A 38 44.73 -8.26 -3.10
C LEU A 38 43.20 -8.34 -2.89
N LEU A 39 42.49 -7.20 -2.95
CA LEU A 39 41.04 -7.10 -2.82
C LEU A 39 40.27 -8.10 -3.72
N PRO A 40 40.56 -8.29 -5.02
CA PRO A 40 39.79 -9.21 -5.87
C PRO A 40 39.92 -10.67 -5.42
N PHE A 41 41.06 -11.07 -4.85
CA PHE A 41 41.26 -12.42 -4.31
C PHE A 41 40.46 -12.62 -3.02
N VAL A 42 40.40 -11.60 -2.16
CA VAL A 42 39.59 -11.63 -0.93
C VAL A 42 38.10 -11.69 -1.26
N ILE A 43 37.65 -10.96 -2.28
CA ILE A 43 36.26 -11.03 -2.77
C ILE A 43 35.93 -12.43 -3.32
N ALA A 44 36.83 -13.01 -4.12
CA ALA A 44 36.62 -14.34 -4.69
C ALA A 44 36.53 -15.43 -3.60
N VAL A 45 37.44 -15.39 -2.62
CA VAL A 45 37.43 -16.31 -1.47
C VAL A 45 36.17 -16.11 -0.62
N GLY A 46 35.81 -14.85 -0.33
CA GLY A 46 34.60 -14.51 0.43
C GLY A 46 33.32 -14.98 -0.25
N TYR A 47 33.24 -14.86 -1.58
CA TYR A 47 32.10 -15.35 -2.37
C TYR A 47 31.97 -16.88 -2.32
N VAL A 48 33.09 -17.62 -2.41
CA VAL A 48 33.07 -19.09 -2.29
C VAL A 48 32.58 -19.53 -0.92
N ILE A 49 33.07 -18.89 0.16
CA ILE A 49 32.63 -19.17 1.54
C ILE A 49 31.14 -18.90 1.70
N LEU A 50 30.66 -17.74 1.22
CA LEU A 50 29.26 -17.35 1.31
C LEU A 50 28.36 -18.33 0.54
N LYS A 51 28.79 -18.81 -0.62
CA LYS A 51 28.08 -19.80 -1.44
C LYS A 51 27.99 -21.17 -0.75
N LEU A 52 29.06 -21.60 -0.09
CA LEU A 52 29.06 -22.84 0.71
C LEU A 52 28.10 -22.75 1.90
N LEU A 53 28.11 -21.63 2.63
CA LEU A 53 27.17 -21.40 3.73
C LEU A 53 25.72 -21.39 3.25
N TYR A 54 25.44 -20.76 2.12
CA TYR A 54 24.10 -20.75 1.52
C TYR A 54 23.61 -22.17 1.18
N HIS A 55 24.45 -23.00 0.56
CA HIS A 55 24.10 -24.40 0.28
C HIS A 55 23.92 -25.23 1.55
N LEU A 56 24.73 -25.00 2.59
CA LEU A 56 24.58 -25.65 3.89
C LEU A 56 23.24 -25.30 4.54
N CYS A 57 22.84 -24.02 4.53
CA CYS A 57 21.54 -23.57 5.03
C CYS A 57 20.37 -24.25 4.30
N ILE A 58 20.45 -24.38 2.97
CA ILE A 58 19.43 -25.10 2.20
C ILE A 58 19.40 -26.59 2.57
N SER A 59 20.56 -27.21 2.78
CA SER A 59 20.66 -28.61 3.18
C SER A 59 20.03 -28.86 4.56
N ILE A 60 20.27 -27.96 5.52
CA ILE A 60 19.68 -28.03 6.86
C ILE A 60 18.16 -27.80 6.79
N ALA A 61 17.71 -26.83 6.01
CA ALA A 61 16.28 -26.57 5.82
C ALA A 61 15.57 -27.80 5.21
N ARG A 62 16.20 -28.47 4.24
CA ARG A 62 15.68 -29.74 3.70
C ARG A 62 15.67 -30.85 4.75
N TYR A 63 16.73 -31.00 5.54
CA TYR A 63 16.80 -31.99 6.61
C TYR A 63 15.72 -31.81 7.70
N ILE A 64 15.38 -30.56 8.04
CA ILE A 64 14.30 -30.24 8.99
C ILE A 64 12.92 -30.56 8.40
N ILE A 65 12.74 -30.39 7.08
CA ILE A 65 11.47 -30.69 6.41
C ILE A 65 11.32 -32.20 6.16
N GLU A 66 12.43 -32.92 5.94
CA GLU A 66 12.45 -34.36 5.65
C GLU A 66 12.53 -35.27 6.88
N THR A 67 12.83 -34.76 8.08
CA THR A 67 12.72 -35.58 9.30
C THR A 67 11.27 -35.61 9.76
N PRO A 68 10.52 -36.72 9.55
CA PRO A 68 9.20 -36.85 10.13
C PRO A 68 9.35 -36.98 11.63
N LEU A 69 8.32 -36.55 12.33
CA LEU A 69 8.01 -36.77 13.74
C LEU A 69 8.08 -38.27 14.12
N SER A 70 9.26 -38.89 14.14
CA SER A 70 9.46 -40.32 14.42
C SER A 70 10.13 -40.60 15.78
N HIS A 71 10.48 -39.56 16.54
CA HIS A 71 11.09 -39.72 17.87
C HIS A 71 10.10 -39.68 19.05
N LEU A 72 8.79 -39.48 18.83
CA LEU A 72 7.80 -39.36 19.92
C LEU A 72 6.87 -40.57 20.07
N ALA A 73 7.08 -41.63 19.29
CA ALA A 73 6.22 -42.83 19.29
C ALA A 73 7.02 -44.13 19.44
N LEU A 74 7.98 -44.17 20.36
CA LEU A 74 8.61 -45.41 20.82
C LEU A 74 8.01 -45.82 22.17
N ALA A 75 6.73 -46.20 22.17
CA ALA A 75 6.08 -46.90 23.27
C ALA A 75 4.76 -47.55 22.81
N ASP A 76 4.74 -48.28 21.70
CA ASP A 76 3.78 -49.38 21.54
C ASP A 76 4.20 -50.29 20.37
N GLU A 77 4.86 -51.40 20.69
CA GLU A 77 5.07 -52.49 19.73
C GLU A 77 4.60 -53.79 20.37
N VAL A 78 3.31 -54.12 20.18
CA VAL A 78 2.80 -55.48 20.35
C VAL A 78 1.74 -55.77 19.28
N THR A 79 2.12 -56.65 18.33
CA THR A 79 1.30 -57.56 17.48
C THR A 79 0.18 -56.97 16.60
N ASP A 80 0.25 -57.13 15.27
CA ASP A 80 -0.27 -58.33 14.56
C ASP A 80 -0.31 -58.11 13.02
N LYS A 81 0.14 -59.11 12.24
CA LYS A 81 0.49 -58.97 10.80
C LYS A 81 -0.68 -59.05 9.82
N LYS A 82 -1.95 -58.99 10.25
CA LYS A 82 -3.13 -59.08 9.36
C LYS A 82 -3.91 -57.76 9.17
N THR A 83 -3.57 -56.72 9.92
CA THR A 83 -4.27 -55.41 9.92
C THR A 83 -3.66 -54.40 8.94
N SER A 84 -2.49 -54.70 8.35
CA SER A 84 -1.65 -53.74 7.63
C SER A 84 -2.24 -53.22 6.31
N ALA A 85 -2.98 -54.03 5.54
CA ALA A 85 -3.55 -53.58 4.25
C ALA A 85 -4.75 -52.64 4.44
N VAL A 86 -5.65 -52.95 5.39
CA VAL A 86 -6.83 -52.14 5.72
C VAL A 86 -6.43 -50.84 6.43
N ALA A 87 -5.42 -50.90 7.30
CA ALA A 87 -4.83 -49.70 7.89
C ALA A 87 -4.26 -48.77 6.82
N SER A 88 -3.50 -49.28 5.83
CA SER A 88 -2.91 -48.43 4.78
C SER A 88 -3.93 -47.69 3.91
N LEU A 89 -5.03 -48.35 3.54
CA LEU A 89 -6.12 -47.76 2.76
C LEU A 89 -6.86 -46.68 3.56
N HIS A 90 -7.13 -46.94 4.84
CA HIS A 90 -7.83 -46.00 5.72
C HIS A 90 -6.96 -44.80 6.11
N THR A 91 -5.62 -44.98 6.18
CA THR A 91 -4.67 -43.88 6.37
C THR A 91 -4.55 -43.01 5.12
N GLN A 92 -4.56 -43.61 3.92
CA GLN A 92 -4.50 -42.85 2.66
C GLN A 92 -5.76 -41.99 2.44
N ASP A 93 -6.95 -42.53 2.75
CA ASP A 93 -8.21 -41.80 2.69
C ASP A 93 -8.27 -40.68 3.75
N CYS A 94 -7.80 -40.94 4.97
CA CYS A 94 -7.70 -39.92 6.03
C CYS A 94 -6.78 -38.75 5.64
N VAL A 95 -5.62 -39.05 5.03
CA VAL A 95 -4.68 -38.05 4.53
C VAL A 95 -5.28 -37.24 3.38
N GLU A 96 -6.03 -37.87 2.46
CA GLU A 96 -6.71 -37.17 1.38
C GLU A 96 -7.84 -36.26 1.90
N VAL A 97 -8.62 -36.72 2.87
CA VAL A 97 -9.65 -35.91 3.55
C VAL A 97 -9.02 -34.72 4.26
N GLN A 98 -7.91 -34.90 4.96
CA GLN A 98 -7.21 -33.80 5.65
C GLN A 98 -6.60 -32.80 4.66
N LYS A 99 -6.07 -33.28 3.54
CA LYS A 99 -5.62 -32.43 2.43
C LYS A 99 -6.77 -31.61 1.85
N ARG A 100 -7.92 -32.22 1.54
CA ARG A 100 -9.10 -31.49 1.04
C ARG A 100 -9.63 -30.46 2.04
N ARG A 101 -9.62 -30.76 3.34
CA ARG A 101 -9.99 -29.79 4.39
C ARG A 101 -9.03 -28.61 4.44
N MET A 102 -7.73 -28.87 4.32
CA MET A 102 -6.71 -27.81 4.25
C MET A 102 -6.89 -26.93 3.01
N GLU A 103 -7.16 -27.54 1.85
CA GLU A 103 -7.42 -26.83 0.60
C GLU A 103 -8.70 -25.97 0.68
N LEU A 104 -9.77 -26.53 1.25
CA LEU A 104 -11.03 -25.81 1.47
C LEU A 104 -10.83 -24.60 2.40
N PHE A 105 -10.12 -24.79 3.53
CA PHE A 105 -9.80 -23.70 4.44
C PHE A 105 -8.98 -22.60 3.74
N HIS A 106 -7.98 -22.98 2.94
CA HIS A 106 -7.18 -22.01 2.19
C HIS A 106 -8.02 -21.20 1.21
N TYR A 107 -8.93 -21.88 0.49
CA TYR A 107 -9.86 -21.24 -0.44
C TYR A 107 -10.83 -20.28 0.28
N GLU A 108 -11.47 -20.73 1.37
CA GLU A 108 -12.38 -19.92 2.17
C GLU A 108 -11.69 -18.68 2.74
N TYR A 109 -10.49 -18.85 3.31
CA TYR A 109 -9.69 -17.75 3.82
C TYR A 109 -9.35 -16.73 2.73
N GLN A 110 -8.89 -17.18 1.55
CA GLN A 110 -8.61 -16.28 0.43
C GLN A 110 -9.84 -15.53 -0.04
N HIS A 111 -10.98 -16.21 -0.12
CA HIS A 111 -12.25 -15.63 -0.54
C HIS A 111 -12.73 -14.57 0.48
N GLU A 112 -12.66 -14.85 1.78
CA GLU A 112 -12.98 -13.87 2.83
C GLU A 112 -12.07 -12.64 2.76
N GLN A 113 -10.76 -12.82 2.54
CA GLN A 113 -9.83 -11.70 2.37
C GLN A 113 -10.18 -10.84 1.15
N GLN A 114 -10.59 -11.47 0.05
CA GLN A 114 -11.02 -10.75 -1.15
C GLN A 114 -12.33 -10.01 -0.92
N GLN A 115 -13.30 -10.62 -0.24
CA GLN A 115 -14.55 -9.97 0.14
C GLN A 115 -14.31 -8.76 1.06
N TYR A 116 -13.42 -8.89 2.05
CA TYR A 116 -13.07 -7.79 2.94
C TYR A 116 -12.47 -6.61 2.17
N LYS A 117 -11.55 -6.87 1.24
CA LYS A 117 -10.96 -5.83 0.37
C LYS A 117 -12.03 -5.15 -0.49
N GLN A 118 -12.88 -5.93 -1.15
CA GLN A 118 -13.96 -5.40 -2.00
C GLN A 118 -14.96 -4.55 -1.20
N GLN A 119 -15.32 -4.97 0.02
CA GLN A 119 -16.20 -4.19 0.88
C GLN A 119 -15.54 -2.87 1.31
N LYS A 120 -14.24 -2.89 1.60
CA LYS A 120 -13.47 -1.69 1.94
C LYS A 120 -13.41 -0.73 0.76
N GLU A 121 -13.03 -1.21 -0.42
CA GLU A 121 -12.98 -0.42 -1.66
C GLU A 121 -14.35 0.19 -1.98
N ARG A 122 -15.43 -0.60 -1.87
CA ARG A 122 -16.80 -0.10 -2.09
C ARG A 122 -17.17 1.04 -1.15
N LYS A 123 -16.85 0.91 0.15
CA LYS A 123 -17.10 1.99 1.13
C LYS A 123 -16.28 3.25 0.83
N GLU A 124 -15.04 3.08 0.39
CA GLU A 124 -14.19 4.21 -0.01
C GLU A 124 -14.72 4.90 -1.27
N ASP A 125 -15.21 4.14 -2.25
CA ASP A 125 -15.83 4.64 -3.48
C ASP A 125 -17.17 5.34 -3.22
N GLU A 126 -18.02 4.78 -2.35
CA GLU A 126 -19.28 5.39 -1.92
C GLU A 126 -19.02 6.75 -1.25
N LYS A 127 -18.02 6.81 -0.37
CA LYS A 127 -17.60 8.06 0.27
C LYS A 127 -17.07 9.07 -0.75
N LEU A 128 -16.21 8.65 -1.68
CA LEU A 128 -15.70 9.51 -2.75
C LEU A 128 -16.83 10.06 -3.61
N ASN A 129 -17.79 9.22 -4.00
CA ASN A 129 -18.93 9.64 -4.80
C ASN A 129 -19.80 10.67 -4.08
N ALA A 130 -20.01 10.52 -2.77
CA ALA A 130 -20.71 11.52 -1.97
C ALA A 130 -19.98 12.87 -1.92
N ILE A 131 -18.65 12.86 -1.84
CA ILE A 131 -17.82 14.08 -1.86
C ILE A 131 -17.85 14.77 -3.21
N LEU A 132 -17.82 14.01 -4.30
CA LEU A 132 -17.95 14.55 -5.65
C LEU A 132 -19.36 15.12 -5.89
N LYS A 133 -20.39 14.49 -5.32
CA LYS A 133 -21.75 15.02 -5.34
C LYS A 133 -21.88 16.31 -4.54
N TYR A 134 -21.32 16.36 -3.32
CA TYR A 134 -21.18 17.59 -2.52
C TYR A 134 -20.52 18.72 -3.30
N THR A 135 -19.42 18.41 -3.99
CA THR A 135 -18.68 19.38 -4.80
C THR A 135 -19.57 19.94 -5.91
N ARG A 136 -20.21 19.06 -6.68
CA ARG A 136 -21.10 19.45 -7.78
C ARG A 136 -22.28 20.29 -7.29
N ASP A 137 -22.97 19.83 -6.25
CA ASP A 137 -24.14 20.53 -5.69
C ASP A 137 -23.75 21.90 -5.10
N THR A 138 -22.53 22.00 -4.55
CA THR A 138 -22.01 23.26 -4.02
C THR A 138 -21.78 24.28 -5.13
N PHE A 139 -21.07 23.90 -6.19
CA PHE A 139 -20.66 24.82 -7.26
C PHE A 139 -21.74 25.13 -8.29
N LYS A 140 -22.74 24.25 -8.47
CA LYS A 140 -23.93 24.54 -9.30
C LYS A 140 -24.71 25.78 -8.89
N ARG A 141 -24.53 26.27 -7.66
CA ARG A 141 -25.20 27.47 -7.13
C ARG A 141 -24.46 28.78 -7.42
N PHE A 142 -23.29 28.73 -8.07
CA PHE A 142 -22.40 29.89 -8.23
C PHE A 142 -22.16 30.30 -9.68
N ASP A 143 -22.99 29.84 -10.62
CA ASP A 143 -22.92 30.13 -12.06
C ASP A 143 -21.60 29.72 -12.74
N LEU A 144 -20.93 28.69 -12.21
CA LEU A 144 -19.78 28.06 -12.86
C LEU A 144 -20.26 27.24 -14.07
N ASP A 145 -19.41 27.18 -15.10
CA ASP A 145 -19.69 26.31 -16.24
C ASP A 145 -19.47 24.82 -15.88
N GLU A 146 -20.08 23.91 -16.65
CA GLU A 146 -19.95 22.47 -16.40
C GLU A 146 -18.49 21.98 -16.56
N THR A 147 -17.65 22.68 -17.32
CA THR A 147 -16.23 22.36 -17.50
C THR A 147 -15.40 22.72 -16.27
N GLU A 148 -15.64 23.89 -15.67
CA GLU A 148 -15.05 24.35 -14.42
C GLU A 148 -15.47 23.43 -13.27
N ILE A 149 -16.76 23.08 -13.19
CA ILE A 149 -17.25 22.12 -12.19
C ILE A 149 -16.58 20.75 -12.38
N PHE A 150 -16.43 20.29 -13.62
CA PHE A 150 -15.72 19.05 -13.92
C PHE A 150 -14.25 19.10 -13.48
N GLN A 151 -13.53 20.19 -13.78
CA GLN A 151 -12.15 20.39 -13.35
C GLN A 151 -12.02 20.41 -11.82
N ILE A 152 -12.95 21.04 -11.10
CA ILE A 152 -12.97 21.00 -9.64
C ILE A 152 -13.19 19.57 -9.14
N CYS A 153 -14.14 18.84 -9.72
CA CYS A 153 -14.38 17.44 -9.35
C CYS A 153 -13.14 16.56 -9.56
N GLU A 154 -12.41 16.72 -10.66
CA GLU A 154 -11.18 15.98 -10.92
C GLU A 154 -10.06 16.36 -9.93
N SER A 155 -9.95 17.66 -9.62
CA SER A 155 -9.02 18.16 -8.61
C SER A 155 -9.32 17.59 -7.22
N VAL A 156 -10.60 17.53 -6.85
CA VAL A 156 -11.06 16.94 -5.58
C VAL A 156 -10.80 15.44 -5.54
N ARG A 157 -11.10 14.71 -6.63
CA ARG A 157 -10.81 13.27 -6.74
C ARG A 157 -9.33 13.01 -6.51
N TYR A 158 -8.47 13.72 -7.23
CA TYR A 158 -7.02 13.55 -7.07
C TYR A 158 -6.55 13.91 -5.66
N PHE A 159 -7.08 14.99 -5.09
CA PHE A 159 -6.78 15.46 -3.74
C PHE A 159 -7.07 14.41 -2.67
N VAL A 160 -8.24 13.80 -2.69
CA VAL A 160 -8.63 12.83 -1.65
C VAL A 160 -8.01 11.45 -1.86
N THR A 161 -7.84 11.02 -3.11
CA THR A 161 -7.25 9.70 -3.43
C THR A 161 -5.74 9.68 -3.21
N ASN A 162 -5.01 10.71 -3.64
CA ASN A 162 -3.55 10.72 -3.59
C ASN A 162 -2.99 11.50 -2.41
N ARG A 163 -3.82 12.25 -1.66
CA ARG A 163 -3.39 13.20 -0.62
C ARG A 163 -2.35 14.18 -1.15
N GLN A 164 -2.54 14.60 -2.40
CA GLN A 164 -1.64 15.49 -3.13
C GLN A 164 -2.45 16.40 -4.04
N VAL A 165 -1.81 17.46 -4.50
CA VAL A 165 -2.43 18.44 -5.40
C VAL A 165 -2.18 18.04 -6.84
N LEU A 166 -3.21 18.15 -7.67
CA LEU A 166 -3.10 17.93 -9.10
C LEU A 166 -2.38 19.14 -9.73
N SER A 167 -1.06 19.00 -9.92
CA SER A 167 -0.18 20.08 -10.38
C SER A 167 0.05 20.10 -11.91
N MET A 168 -0.39 19.06 -12.63
CA MET A 168 -0.02 18.82 -14.04
C MET A 168 -1.06 19.28 -15.07
N THR A 169 -2.31 19.52 -14.66
CA THR A 169 -3.33 20.12 -15.52
C THR A 169 -3.42 21.60 -15.24
N GLU A 170 -3.45 22.43 -16.28
CA GLU A 170 -3.91 23.82 -16.17
C GLU A 170 -5.38 23.81 -15.74
N ILE A 171 -5.63 23.60 -14.46
CA ILE A 171 -6.92 23.85 -13.83
C ILE A 171 -7.06 25.36 -13.82
N HIS A 172 -7.75 25.88 -14.84
CA HIS A 172 -7.96 27.31 -14.99
C HIS A 172 -9.43 27.62 -14.74
N ILE A 173 -9.75 27.81 -13.47
CA ILE A 173 -11.08 28.23 -13.04
C ILE A 173 -11.08 29.75 -12.93
N LYS A 174 -11.92 30.39 -13.72
CA LYS A 174 -11.99 31.86 -13.75
C LYS A 174 -12.59 32.37 -12.45
N LYS A 175 -12.15 33.55 -12.03
CA LYS A 175 -12.64 34.19 -10.83
C LYS A 175 -14.08 34.64 -10.99
N HIS A 176 -14.98 33.94 -10.32
CA HIS A 176 -16.37 34.35 -10.14
C HIS A 176 -16.52 35.24 -8.91
N SER A 177 -17.11 36.43 -9.08
CA SER A 177 -17.38 37.39 -7.98
C SER A 177 -18.37 36.86 -6.94
N SER A 178 -19.17 35.86 -7.33
CA SER A 178 -20.08 35.15 -6.45
C SER A 178 -19.33 34.34 -5.38
N LEU A 179 -18.09 33.92 -5.63
CA LEU A 179 -17.28 33.12 -4.71
C LEU A 179 -16.26 33.96 -3.95
N THR A 180 -16.18 33.75 -2.63
CA THR A 180 -15.19 34.41 -1.77
C THR A 180 -14.07 33.45 -1.39
N GLN A 181 -12.87 33.98 -1.12
CA GLN A 181 -11.75 33.19 -0.59
C GLN A 181 -12.15 32.40 0.66
N ILE A 182 -12.97 32.98 1.54
CA ILE A 182 -13.44 32.30 2.74
C ILE A 182 -14.29 31.08 2.39
N SER A 183 -15.22 31.22 1.44
CA SER A 183 -16.07 30.10 0.99
C SER A 183 -15.24 28.97 0.39
N LEU A 184 -14.21 29.30 -0.40
CA LEU A 184 -13.32 28.31 -1.02
C LEU A 184 -12.42 27.60 -0.01
N LYS A 185 -11.90 28.32 1.00
CA LYS A 185 -11.15 27.72 2.11
C LYS A 185 -12.02 26.78 2.93
N ASN A 186 -13.23 27.22 3.30
CA ASN A 186 -14.20 26.41 4.04
C ASN A 186 -14.60 25.16 3.26
N PHE A 187 -14.83 25.28 1.95
CA PHE A 187 -15.07 24.14 1.06
C PHE A 187 -13.94 23.10 1.14
N ALA A 188 -12.69 23.53 0.97
CA ALA A 188 -11.54 22.63 1.04
C ALA A 188 -11.37 22.01 2.44
N TRP A 189 -11.61 22.78 3.49
CA TRP A 189 -11.57 22.29 4.86
C TRP A 189 -12.62 21.21 5.12
N ASN A 190 -13.86 21.41 4.66
CA ASN A 190 -14.95 20.43 4.84
C ASN A 190 -14.59 19.07 4.25
N ILE A 191 -13.99 19.04 3.04
CA ILE A 191 -13.54 17.80 2.40
C ILE A 191 -12.33 17.22 3.14
N ALA A 192 -11.32 18.05 3.45
CA ALA A 192 -10.11 17.61 4.14
C ALA A 192 -10.42 16.97 5.51
N PHE A 193 -11.40 17.51 6.22
CA PHE A 193 -11.87 16.98 7.50
C PHE A 193 -12.38 15.54 7.38
N GLN A 194 -13.16 15.22 6.33
CA GLN A 194 -13.69 13.87 6.12
C GLN A 194 -12.60 12.80 5.93
N TYR A 195 -11.45 13.17 5.37
CA TYR A 195 -10.34 12.26 5.07
C TYR A 195 -9.15 12.39 6.03
N ASN A 196 -9.29 13.22 7.06
CA ASN A 196 -8.20 13.58 7.98
C ASN A 196 -6.95 14.03 7.20
N ILE A 197 -7.12 14.95 6.25
CA ILE A 197 -6.03 15.51 5.44
C ILE A 197 -5.45 16.73 6.17
N GLY A 198 -4.12 16.78 6.27
CA GLY A 198 -3.41 17.85 6.97
C GLY A 198 -3.53 19.22 6.29
N GLY A 199 -3.44 20.28 7.10
CA GLY A 199 -3.63 21.66 6.65
C GLY A 199 -2.66 22.12 5.55
N ASP A 200 -1.42 21.63 5.52
CA ASP A 200 -0.46 22.00 4.47
C ASP A 200 -0.94 21.53 3.09
N ILE A 201 -1.37 20.27 2.98
CA ILE A 201 -1.85 19.68 1.72
C ILE A 201 -3.15 20.38 1.28
N THR A 202 -4.06 20.64 2.22
CA THR A 202 -5.31 21.37 1.97
C THR A 202 -5.03 22.80 1.48
N THR A 203 -4.01 23.46 2.04
CA THR A 203 -3.60 24.80 1.61
C THR A 203 -3.08 24.78 0.18
N SER A 204 -2.20 23.84 -0.15
CA SER A 204 -1.71 23.65 -1.51
C SER A 204 -2.86 23.38 -2.49
N PHE A 205 -3.86 22.57 -2.09
CA PHE A 205 -5.04 22.29 -2.91
C PHE A 205 -5.83 23.57 -3.21
N VAL A 206 -6.08 24.39 -2.19
CA VAL A 206 -6.81 25.67 -2.35
C VAL A 206 -6.06 26.61 -3.29
N MET A 207 -4.75 26.78 -3.07
CA MET A 207 -3.96 27.73 -3.85
C MET A 207 -3.72 27.28 -5.29
N ALA A 208 -3.63 25.98 -5.56
CA ALA A 208 -3.48 25.47 -6.91
C ALA A 208 -4.82 25.44 -7.67
N THR A 209 -5.88 24.92 -7.05
CA THR A 209 -7.18 24.75 -7.71
C THR A 209 -7.86 26.10 -7.92
N PHE A 210 -7.78 27.01 -6.95
CA PHE A 210 -8.46 28.31 -7.00
C PHE A 210 -7.48 29.48 -7.11
N ALA A 211 -6.40 29.31 -7.88
CA ALA A 211 -5.28 30.25 -7.96
C ALA A 211 -5.69 31.71 -8.16
N GLU A 212 -6.70 32.00 -9.00
CA GLU A 212 -7.15 33.37 -9.27
C GLU A 212 -7.70 34.12 -8.03
N TRP A 213 -8.22 33.40 -7.04
CA TRP A 213 -8.69 34.01 -5.79
C TRP A 213 -7.56 34.29 -4.80
N PHE A 214 -6.43 33.59 -4.92
CA PHE A 214 -5.34 33.58 -3.94
C PHE A 214 -4.02 34.17 -4.46
N THR A 215 -4.03 34.86 -5.61
CA THR A 215 -2.84 35.48 -6.22
C THR A 215 -2.03 36.37 -5.26
N ASN A 216 -2.70 37.12 -4.38
CA ASN A 216 -2.10 38.00 -3.39
C ASN A 216 -2.04 37.40 -1.98
N SER A 217 -2.23 36.08 -1.85
CA SER A 217 -2.26 35.39 -0.55
C SER A 217 -1.00 34.56 -0.35
N THR A 218 -0.40 34.65 0.84
CA THR A 218 0.73 33.78 1.20
C THR A 218 0.23 32.43 1.69
N PHE A 219 1.02 31.39 1.47
CA PHE A 219 0.73 30.03 1.93
C PHE A 219 0.39 29.99 3.43
N ASP A 220 1.22 30.61 4.27
CA ASP A 220 1.01 30.66 5.72
C ASP A 220 -0.31 31.34 6.12
N THR A 221 -0.72 32.38 5.38
CA THR A 221 -1.97 33.09 5.64
C THR A 221 -3.17 32.23 5.33
N VAL A 222 -3.15 31.52 4.19
CA VAL A 222 -4.22 30.60 3.80
C VAL A 222 -4.29 29.45 4.80
N ARG A 223 -3.14 28.85 5.15
CA ARG A 223 -3.03 27.74 6.10
C ARG A 223 -3.62 28.06 7.46
N LYS A 224 -3.24 29.20 8.05
CA LYS A 224 -3.73 29.62 9.38
C LYS A 224 -5.24 29.90 9.39
N ASN A 225 -5.81 30.27 8.25
CA ASN A 225 -7.20 30.69 8.12
C ASN A 225 -8.02 29.73 7.22
N LEU A 226 -7.64 28.45 7.13
CA LEU A 226 -8.37 27.45 6.33
C LEU A 226 -9.82 27.26 6.78
N ARG A 227 -10.05 27.40 8.09
CA ARG A 227 -11.38 27.30 8.70
C ARG A 227 -11.82 28.69 9.16
N THR A 228 -12.99 29.13 8.72
CA THR A 228 -13.60 30.37 9.22
C THR A 228 -15.08 30.13 9.48
N THR A 229 -15.46 30.26 10.76
CA THR A 229 -16.83 30.05 11.24
C THR A 229 -17.55 31.37 11.58
N THR A 230 -16.84 32.49 11.55
CA THR A 230 -17.37 33.80 11.93
C THR A 230 -18.00 34.51 10.75
N GLY A 231 -19.30 34.79 10.84
CA GLY A 231 -20.07 35.49 9.81
C GLY A 231 -20.83 34.54 8.88
N ARG A 232 -21.66 35.10 8.00
CA ARG A 232 -22.41 34.32 7.01
C ARG A 232 -21.58 34.16 5.74
N HIS A 233 -21.29 32.93 5.37
CA HIS A 233 -20.53 32.59 4.18
C HIS A 233 -21.39 31.79 3.20
N LYS A 234 -21.07 31.89 1.91
CA LYS A 234 -21.81 31.16 0.88
C LYS A 234 -21.54 29.66 0.92
N ILE A 235 -20.36 29.27 1.40
CA ILE A 235 -20.03 27.90 1.79
C ILE A 235 -19.56 27.95 3.24
N GLU A 236 -20.37 27.37 4.12
CA GLU A 236 -20.12 27.32 5.56
C GLU A 236 -19.34 26.06 5.94
N ILE A 237 -18.75 26.09 7.14
CA ILE A 237 -18.09 24.91 7.71
C ILE A 237 -19.14 23.87 8.07
N ASP A 238 -18.95 22.65 7.60
CA ASP A 238 -19.82 21.52 7.86
C ASP A 238 -18.96 20.26 8.04
N GLU A 239 -18.93 19.75 9.27
CA GLU A 239 -18.20 18.54 9.63
C GLU A 239 -18.93 17.26 9.20
N ASN A 240 -20.20 17.38 8.79
CA ASN A 240 -21.09 16.26 8.49
C ASN A 240 -21.61 16.30 7.04
N ILE A 241 -20.79 16.80 6.08
CA ILE A 241 -21.20 16.90 4.67
C ILE A 241 -21.67 15.57 4.05
N LEU A 242 -21.22 14.44 4.59
CA LEU A 242 -21.59 13.09 4.12
C LEU A 242 -23.00 12.67 4.54
N SER A 243 -23.49 13.15 5.70
CA SER A 243 -24.80 12.80 6.23
C SER A 243 -25.95 13.16 5.27
N LYS A 244 -25.77 14.25 4.50
CA LYS A 244 -26.70 14.71 3.45
C LYS A 244 -26.85 13.71 2.30
N TYR A 245 -25.92 12.77 2.17
CA TYR A 245 -25.88 11.77 1.10
C TYR A 245 -26.10 10.35 1.60
N GLY A 246 -26.48 10.17 2.88
CA GLY A 246 -26.77 8.86 3.46
C GLY A 246 -25.53 8.00 3.71
N ILE A 247 -24.36 8.64 3.86
CA ILE A 247 -23.07 8.02 4.17
C ILE A 247 -22.67 8.38 5.60
#